data_AF-A0A948ZEQ8-F1
#
_entry.id   AF-A0A948ZEQ8-F1
#
_cell.length_a   1.000
_cell.length_b   1.000
_cell.length_c   1.000
_cell.angle_alpha   90.00
_cell.angle_beta   90.00
_cell.angle_gamma   90.00
#
_symmetry.space_group_name_H-M   'P 1'
#
loop_
_entity.id
_entity.type
_entity.pdbx_description
1 polymer ?
#
loop_
_entity_poly.entity_id
_entity_poly.type
_entity_poly.pdbx_seq_one_letter_code
_entity_poly.pdbx_strand_id
1 'polypeptide(L)'
;MNICMKLLGLSALFLFFLNAQEADVIEQQFENANLQDVNTPEVNENIVEPVEKLEEPQKETKINGIDNVNFSEEKIGTQGNWLKKREWLKSSYAVNDEIQNIVSEIQSMPGQYNEQFNKIDKELDEFYKKEGFNQASSAALFAGIKKYLSNRKKYYKEQIKSGVTTEGEIEIDDLLKITKDLKTKSEQLRLDIKSIYDLDRSIKDRLKKLDDLEKMALEESAKSAQMVEEIWNIIDDKKARTIYYQLKGDSLEKVNAIKKYVTQTLWQDFNNFIELIKTQMNIVSESIAALEKDGLIVKDRTERLKDIKKIQEDEAKRLAEFAALKKLEQNRSWYQKFYSYIVDIFAKIYNFLSN
;
A
#
# COMPACT_ATOMS: atom_id res chain seq x y z
N MET A 1 -15.21 34.69 31.55
CA MET A 1 -15.45 33.94 30.29
C MET A 1 -14.32 34.10 29.26
N ASN A 2 -13.58 35.22 29.20
CA ASN A 2 -12.48 35.43 28.24
C ASN A 2 -11.15 34.67 28.51
N ILE A 3 -10.99 34.01 29.66
CA ILE A 3 -9.76 33.29 30.01
C ILE A 3 -9.78 31.83 29.48
N CYS A 4 -10.96 31.19 29.43
CA CYS A 4 -11.08 29.81 28.91
C CYS A 4 -10.87 29.71 27.39
N MET A 5 -11.20 30.73 26.60
CA MET A 5 -10.92 30.70 25.15
C MET A 5 -9.43 30.86 24.82
N LYS A 6 -8.65 31.58 25.64
CA LYS A 6 -7.20 31.71 25.43
C LYS A 6 -6.43 30.42 25.73
N LEU A 7 -6.89 29.62 26.70
CA LEU A 7 -6.27 28.32 27.01
C LEU A 7 -6.51 27.27 25.92
N LEU A 8 -7.69 27.27 25.27
CA LEU A 8 -7.97 26.37 24.16
C LEU A 8 -7.14 26.70 22.90
N GLY A 9 -6.88 27.98 22.64
CA GLY A 9 -6.02 28.41 21.53
C GLY A 9 -4.54 28.02 21.71
N LEU A 10 -4.02 28.09 22.94
CA LEU A 10 -2.65 27.69 23.25
C LEU A 10 -2.44 26.17 23.16
N SER A 11 -3.45 25.36 23.51
CA SER A 11 -3.38 23.90 23.38
C SER A 11 -3.29 23.44 21.92
N ALA A 12 -4.00 24.10 21.00
CA ALA A 12 -3.98 23.75 19.57
C ALA A 12 -2.65 24.15 18.91
N LEU A 13 -2.07 25.29 19.30
CA LEU A 13 -0.74 25.72 18.84
C LEU A 13 0.38 24.82 19.37
N PHE A 14 0.25 24.28 20.58
CA PHE A 14 1.23 23.35 21.16
C PHE A 14 1.22 21.97 20.46
N LEU A 15 0.03 21.47 20.10
CA LEU A 15 -0.10 20.23 19.31
C LEU A 15 0.44 20.40 17.87
N PHE A 16 0.31 21.58 17.28
CA PHE A 16 0.91 21.88 15.98
C PHE A 16 2.44 21.97 16.03
N PHE A 17 3.00 22.51 17.12
CA PHE A 17 4.46 22.58 17.30
C PHE A 17 5.08 21.20 17.57
N LEU A 18 4.40 20.32 18.32
CA LEU A 18 4.86 18.94 18.55
C LEU A 18 4.89 18.12 17.25
N ASN A 19 3.86 18.24 16.40
CA ASN A 19 3.84 17.55 15.10
C ASN A 19 4.87 18.10 14.10
N ALA A 20 5.20 19.40 14.16
CA ALA A 20 6.24 19.97 13.31
C ALA A 20 7.65 19.52 13.71
N GLN A 21 7.90 19.33 15.00
CA GLN A 21 9.19 18.90 15.51
C GLN A 21 9.45 17.39 15.26
N GLU A 22 8.40 16.56 15.22
CA GLU A 22 8.51 15.15 14.79
C GLU A 22 8.74 15.02 13.27
N ALA A 23 8.21 15.95 12.45
CA ALA A 23 8.41 15.93 11.00
C ALA A 23 9.89 16.20 10.60
N ASP A 24 10.57 17.14 11.27
CA ASP A 24 11.99 17.44 11.01
C ASP A 24 12.91 16.27 11.43
N VAL A 25 12.54 15.51 12.47
CA VAL A 25 13.29 14.32 12.91
C VAL A 25 13.14 13.17 11.92
N ILE A 26 11.96 13.00 11.32
CA ILE A 26 11.72 11.97 10.30
C ILE A 26 12.44 12.30 8.98
N GLU A 27 12.53 13.58 8.61
CA GLU A 27 13.26 14.02 7.40
C GLU A 27 14.78 13.80 7.55
N GLN A 28 15.35 14.05 8.74
CA GLN A 28 16.76 13.71 9.03
C GLN A 28 17.05 12.20 9.12
N GLN A 29 16.08 11.37 9.47
CA GLN A 29 16.26 9.91 9.46
C GLN A 29 16.17 9.31 8.05
N PHE A 30 15.38 9.90 7.15
CA PHE A 30 15.30 9.47 5.75
C PHE A 30 16.55 9.85 4.93
N GLU A 31 17.20 10.97 5.22
CA GLU A 31 18.44 11.38 4.55
C GLU A 31 19.64 10.48 4.92
N ASN A 32 19.65 9.94 6.15
CA ASN A 32 20.71 9.03 6.61
C ASN A 32 20.50 7.56 6.19
N ALA A 33 19.27 7.14 5.88
CA ALA A 33 18.97 5.76 5.48
C ALA A 33 19.33 5.45 4.02
N ASN A 34 19.59 6.45 3.18
CA ASN A 34 19.86 6.29 1.75
C ASN A 34 21.36 6.28 1.39
N LEU A 35 22.24 6.20 2.39
CA LEU A 35 23.72 6.22 2.24
C LEU A 35 24.44 5.03 2.88
N GLN A 36 23.74 3.99 3.32
CA GLN A 36 24.38 2.73 3.74
C GLN A 36 24.26 1.68 2.65
N ASP A 37 25.34 1.61 1.88
CA ASP A 37 25.69 0.56 0.94
C ASP A 37 25.56 -0.85 1.52
N VAL A 38 25.14 -1.72 0.61
CA VAL A 38 25.26 -3.17 0.57
C VAL A 38 26.60 -3.63 1.15
N ASN A 39 26.59 -4.12 2.39
CA ASN A 39 27.64 -4.97 2.94
C ASN A 39 27.02 -6.33 3.24
N THR A 40 27.16 -7.23 2.26
CA THR A 40 26.90 -8.65 2.38
C THR A 40 27.86 -9.24 3.42
N PRO A 41 27.40 -9.85 4.53
CA PRO A 41 28.28 -10.59 5.40
C PRO A 41 28.63 -11.94 4.75
N GLU A 42 29.91 -12.12 4.42
CA GLU A 42 30.53 -13.43 4.18
C GLU A 42 30.30 -14.32 5.40
N VAL A 43 29.56 -15.41 5.20
CA VAL A 43 29.39 -16.45 6.22
C VAL A 43 30.68 -17.27 6.26
N ASN A 44 31.44 -17.01 7.31
CA ASN A 44 32.68 -17.68 7.67
C ASN A 44 32.37 -19.10 8.18
N GLU A 45 32.56 -20.11 7.33
CA GLU A 45 32.66 -21.52 7.74
C GLU A 45 33.95 -21.71 8.54
N ASN A 46 33.83 -21.80 9.87
CA ASN A 46 34.75 -22.58 10.72
C ASN A 46 34.28 -22.53 12.18
N ILE A 47 33.46 -23.50 12.56
CA ILE A 47 33.34 -23.92 13.96
C ILE A 47 33.54 -25.44 13.99
N VAL A 48 34.78 -25.80 14.31
CA VAL A 48 35.19 -27.15 14.70
C VAL A 48 34.89 -27.26 16.19
N GLU A 49 33.88 -28.04 16.55
CA GLU A 49 33.66 -28.50 17.93
C GLU A 49 33.93 -30.01 18.05
N PRO A 50 34.35 -30.47 19.25
CA PRO A 50 35.24 -31.60 19.41
C PRO A 50 34.51 -32.94 19.40
N VAL A 51 35.21 -33.95 18.86
CA VAL A 51 34.80 -35.35 18.80
C VAL A 51 34.54 -35.90 20.20
N GLU A 52 33.25 -36.02 20.53
CA GLU A 52 32.74 -36.74 21.68
C GLU A 52 32.90 -38.25 21.44
N LYS A 53 33.45 -38.95 22.44
CA LYS A 53 33.80 -40.36 22.39
C LYS A 53 32.55 -41.23 22.19
N LEU A 54 32.57 -42.06 21.16
CA LEU A 54 31.67 -43.21 21.00
C LEU A 54 31.88 -44.19 22.17
N GLU A 55 30.84 -44.35 23.00
CA GLU A 55 30.65 -45.55 23.81
C GLU A 55 29.91 -46.62 22.98
N GLU A 56 30.36 -47.86 23.11
CA GLU A 56 29.89 -49.02 22.35
C GLU A 56 28.43 -49.41 22.69
N PRO A 57 27.64 -49.89 21.72
CA PRO A 57 26.29 -50.35 21.98
C PRO A 57 26.30 -51.78 22.57
N GLN A 58 25.82 -51.92 23.80
CA GLN A 58 25.46 -53.23 24.33
C GLN A 58 24.20 -53.75 23.60
N LYS A 59 24.40 -54.86 22.88
CA LYS A 59 23.35 -55.71 22.32
C LYS A 59 22.55 -56.37 23.44
N GLU A 60 21.27 -56.03 23.53
CA GLU A 60 20.25 -56.96 24.00
C GLU A 60 19.14 -57.09 22.96
N THR A 61 19.16 -58.20 22.24
CA THR A 61 18.03 -58.72 21.48
C THR A 61 16.91 -59.12 22.44
N LYS A 62 15.67 -58.67 22.21
CA LYS A 62 14.47 -59.51 22.40
C LYS A 62 13.16 -58.90 21.87
N ILE A 63 12.53 -59.73 21.03
CA ILE A 63 11.09 -59.90 20.77
C ILE A 63 10.44 -58.89 19.81
N ASN A 64 10.24 -59.37 18.58
CA ASN A 64 9.21 -58.90 17.65
C ASN A 64 7.82 -59.09 18.29
N GLY A 65 7.36 -58.07 19.01
CA GLY A 65 5.95 -57.84 19.29
C GLY A 65 5.47 -56.71 18.39
N ILE A 66 4.21 -56.79 17.95
CA ILE A 66 3.45 -55.78 17.18
C ILE A 66 3.99 -54.38 17.45
N ASP A 67 4.38 -53.65 16.39
CA ASP A 67 4.96 -52.30 16.44
C ASP A 67 4.34 -51.42 17.52
N ASN A 68 4.89 -51.47 18.73
CA ASN A 68 4.48 -50.63 19.84
C ASN A 68 5.06 -49.26 19.54
N VAL A 69 4.23 -48.38 18.97
CA VAL A 69 4.53 -46.95 18.85
C VAL A 69 4.84 -46.46 20.27
N ASN A 70 6.13 -46.28 20.56
CA ASN A 70 6.60 -45.84 21.86
C ASN A 70 6.25 -44.34 21.99
N PHE A 71 5.09 -44.05 22.58
CA PHE A 71 4.69 -42.68 22.88
C PHE A 71 5.61 -42.13 23.99
N SER A 72 6.07 -40.88 23.85
CA SER A 72 6.84 -40.24 24.91
C SER A 72 5.99 -40.07 26.16
N GLU A 73 6.61 -40.07 27.36
CA GLU A 73 5.91 -39.86 28.64
C GLU A 73 5.07 -38.56 28.64
N GLU A 74 5.51 -37.57 27.87
CA GLU A 74 4.80 -36.31 27.65
C GLU A 74 3.43 -36.50 26.95
N LYS A 75 3.29 -37.48 26.06
CA LYS A 75 2.04 -37.77 25.33
C LYS A 75 1.08 -38.69 26.11
N ILE A 76 1.61 -39.54 26.98
CA ILE A 76 0.83 -40.56 27.72
C ILE A 76 0.09 -39.93 28.91
N GLY A 77 0.73 -39.02 29.64
CA GLY A 77 0.13 -38.40 30.84
C GLY A 77 -0.12 -39.40 31.98
N THR A 78 -0.83 -38.98 33.03
CA THR A 78 -0.99 -39.77 34.27
C THR A 78 -2.28 -40.60 34.29
N GLN A 79 -3.38 -40.08 33.73
CA GLN A 79 -4.69 -40.74 33.60
C GLN A 79 -5.47 -40.07 32.46
N GLY A 80 -5.99 -40.83 31.49
CA GLY A 80 -6.75 -40.28 30.37
C GLY A 80 -8.12 -40.95 30.22
N ASN A 81 -9.20 -40.17 30.27
CA ASN A 81 -10.53 -40.64 29.86
C ASN A 81 -10.72 -40.44 28.36
N TRP A 82 -10.64 -41.52 27.58
CA TRP A 82 -10.76 -41.47 26.12
C TRP A 82 -12.07 -40.84 25.62
N LEU A 83 -13.19 -41.08 26.30
CA LEU A 83 -14.49 -40.49 25.91
C LEU A 83 -14.44 -38.96 26.03
N LYS A 84 -13.87 -38.45 27.12
CA LYS A 84 -13.69 -36.99 27.31
C LYS A 84 -12.71 -36.39 26.31
N LYS A 85 -11.59 -37.07 26.02
CA LYS A 85 -10.66 -36.63 24.95
C LYS A 85 -11.40 -36.52 23.61
N ARG A 86 -12.21 -37.52 23.26
CA ARG A 86 -12.99 -37.53 22.02
C ARG A 86 -13.96 -36.35 21.94
N GLU A 87 -14.60 -36.00 23.06
CA GLU A 87 -15.45 -34.80 23.15
C GLU A 87 -14.66 -33.53 22.88
N TRP A 88 -13.52 -33.34 23.55
CA TRP A 88 -12.65 -32.18 23.32
C TRP A 88 -12.17 -32.08 21.88
N LEU A 89 -11.70 -33.18 21.30
CA LEU A 89 -11.27 -33.23 19.91
C LEU A 89 -12.39 -32.81 18.94
N LYS A 90 -13.61 -33.32 19.14
CA LYS A 90 -14.78 -32.94 18.32
C LYS A 90 -15.08 -31.44 18.45
N SER A 91 -15.03 -30.90 19.66
CA SER A 91 -15.20 -29.47 19.90
C SER A 91 -14.08 -28.63 19.29
N SER A 92 -12.84 -29.12 19.28
CA SER A 92 -11.70 -28.43 18.66
C SER A 92 -11.82 -28.38 17.14
N TYR A 93 -12.29 -29.45 16.48
CA TYR A 93 -12.60 -29.41 15.04
C TYR A 93 -13.64 -28.34 14.73
N ALA A 94 -14.73 -28.27 15.51
CA ALA A 94 -15.77 -27.25 15.29
C ALA A 94 -15.23 -25.82 15.44
N VAL A 95 -14.37 -25.57 16.44
CA VAL A 95 -13.72 -24.25 16.63
C VAL A 95 -12.73 -23.95 15.49
N ASN A 96 -11.96 -24.94 15.04
CA ASN A 96 -11.05 -24.76 13.91
C ASN A 96 -11.81 -24.45 12.62
N ASP A 97 -12.92 -25.15 12.34
CA ASP A 97 -13.77 -24.85 11.18
C ASP A 97 -14.35 -23.43 11.26
N GLU A 98 -14.73 -22.97 12.45
CA GLU A 98 -15.14 -21.57 12.69
C GLU A 98 -14.01 -20.58 12.37
N ILE A 99 -12.79 -20.84 12.83
CA ILE A 99 -11.59 -20.03 12.51
C ILE A 99 -11.36 -19.98 11.00
N GLN A 100 -11.39 -21.14 10.31
CA GLN A 100 -11.19 -21.21 8.86
C GLN A 100 -12.25 -20.40 8.09
N ASN A 101 -13.52 -20.48 8.52
CA ASN A 101 -14.59 -19.70 7.93
C ASN A 101 -14.38 -18.19 8.12
N ILE A 102 -14.00 -17.75 9.33
CA ILE A 102 -13.71 -16.33 9.58
C ILE A 102 -12.52 -15.85 8.74
N VAL A 103 -11.47 -16.66 8.63
CA VAL A 103 -10.30 -16.34 7.80
C VAL A 103 -10.70 -16.21 6.35
N SER A 104 -11.52 -17.12 5.82
CA SER A 104 -12.05 -17.02 4.45
C SER A 104 -12.87 -15.74 4.24
N GLU A 105 -13.62 -15.28 5.24
CA GLU A 105 -14.30 -13.98 5.18
C GLU A 105 -13.30 -12.81 5.13
N ILE A 106 -12.24 -12.84 5.95
CA ILE A 106 -11.17 -11.82 5.92
C ILE A 106 -10.50 -11.77 4.54
N GLN A 107 -10.19 -12.93 3.94
CA GLN A 107 -9.58 -13.03 2.61
C GLN A 107 -10.46 -12.48 1.48
N SER A 108 -11.77 -12.34 1.71
CA SER A 108 -12.69 -11.73 0.72
C SER A 108 -12.67 -10.19 0.76
N MET A 109 -12.15 -9.60 1.84
CA MET A 109 -12.16 -8.14 2.05
C MET A 109 -11.21 -7.36 1.12
N PRO A 110 -9.98 -7.82 0.79
CA PRO A 110 -9.10 -7.11 -0.13
C PRO A 110 -9.75 -6.71 -1.45
N GLY A 111 -10.67 -7.53 -1.98
CA GLY A 111 -11.42 -7.19 -3.19
C GLY A 111 -12.22 -5.89 -3.06
N GLN A 112 -12.89 -5.68 -1.92
CA GLN A 112 -13.70 -4.48 -1.66
C GLN A 112 -12.84 -3.23 -1.50
N TYR A 113 -11.71 -3.34 -0.79
CA TYR A 113 -10.75 -2.26 -0.63
C TYR A 113 -10.11 -1.87 -1.95
N ASN A 114 -9.66 -2.85 -2.75
CA ASN A 114 -9.08 -2.61 -4.06
C ASN A 114 -10.08 -2.00 -5.05
N GLU A 115 -11.36 -2.40 -5.00
CA GLU A 115 -12.39 -1.79 -5.83
C GLU A 115 -12.55 -0.29 -5.52
N GLN A 116 -12.62 0.08 -4.24
CA GLN A 116 -12.73 1.48 -3.82
C GLN A 116 -11.45 2.26 -4.12
N PHE A 117 -10.28 1.66 -3.88
CA PHE A 117 -8.99 2.24 -4.24
C PHE A 117 -8.91 2.54 -5.74
N ASN A 118 -9.25 1.59 -6.59
CA ASN A 118 -9.22 1.78 -8.05
C ASN A 118 -10.21 2.85 -8.54
N LYS A 119 -11.31 3.09 -7.80
CA LYS A 119 -12.23 4.19 -8.10
C LYS A 119 -11.60 5.54 -7.79
N ILE A 120 -11.04 5.70 -6.58
CA ILE A 120 -10.42 6.97 -6.18
C ILE A 120 -9.13 7.26 -6.98
N ASP A 121 -8.36 6.24 -7.33
CA ASP A 121 -7.15 6.38 -8.18
C ASP A 121 -7.51 6.92 -9.57
N LYS A 122 -8.59 6.41 -10.19
CA LYS A 122 -9.13 6.96 -11.44
C LYS A 122 -9.64 8.39 -11.29
N GLU A 123 -10.37 8.68 -10.22
CA GLU A 123 -10.87 10.03 -9.94
C GLU A 123 -9.71 11.03 -9.75
N LEU A 124 -8.63 10.62 -9.07
CA LEU A 124 -7.41 11.40 -8.92
C LEU A 124 -6.73 11.65 -10.26
N ASP A 125 -6.58 10.62 -11.09
CA ASP A 125 -6.02 10.72 -12.44
C ASP A 125 -6.82 11.69 -13.32
N GLU A 126 -8.15 11.57 -13.31
CA GLU A 126 -9.05 12.46 -14.04
C GLU A 126 -8.95 13.90 -13.54
N PHE A 127 -8.86 14.09 -12.23
CA PHE A 127 -8.64 15.40 -11.61
C PHE A 127 -7.32 16.03 -12.04
N TYR A 128 -6.21 15.30 -11.97
CA TYR A 128 -4.90 15.79 -12.41
C TYR A 128 -4.89 16.14 -13.89
N LYS A 129 -5.52 15.31 -14.74
CA LYS A 129 -5.67 15.59 -16.18
C LYS A 129 -6.53 16.83 -16.45
N LYS A 130 -7.67 16.95 -15.77
CA LYS A 130 -8.61 18.08 -15.93
C LYS A 130 -7.96 19.40 -15.53
N GLU A 131 -7.29 19.42 -14.38
CA GLU A 131 -6.66 20.61 -13.87
C GLU A 131 -5.34 20.93 -14.62
N GLY A 132 -4.80 19.98 -15.39
CA GLY A 132 -3.60 20.16 -16.20
C GLY A 132 -2.32 20.11 -15.37
N PHE A 133 -2.36 19.37 -14.27
CA PHE A 133 -1.22 19.14 -13.38
C PHE A 133 -0.83 17.67 -13.47
N ASN A 134 0.36 17.39 -13.98
CA ASN A 134 1.05 16.18 -13.54
C ASN A 134 1.64 16.43 -12.16
N GLN A 135 1.72 15.42 -11.30
CA GLN A 135 2.29 15.55 -9.94
C GLN A 135 3.68 16.20 -9.96
N ALA A 136 4.51 15.84 -10.94
CA ALA A 136 5.83 16.43 -11.20
C ALA A 136 5.79 17.90 -11.69
N SER A 137 4.69 18.33 -12.30
CA SER A 137 4.52 19.68 -12.84
C SER A 137 4.04 20.72 -11.83
N SER A 138 3.58 20.29 -10.64
CA SER A 138 3.13 21.20 -9.58
C SER A 138 4.24 22.17 -9.16
N ALA A 139 5.47 21.66 -8.98
CA ALA A 139 6.65 22.48 -8.69
C ALA A 139 6.95 23.50 -9.79
N ALA A 140 6.82 23.11 -11.06
CA ALA A 140 7.01 23.99 -12.21
C ALA A 140 5.94 25.11 -12.25
N LEU A 141 4.68 24.79 -11.91
CA LEU A 141 3.63 25.79 -11.78
C LEU A 141 3.97 26.82 -10.69
N PHE A 142 4.38 26.37 -9.50
CA PHE A 142 4.75 27.29 -8.44
C PHE A 142 5.99 28.13 -8.77
N ALA A 143 6.96 27.57 -9.50
CA ALA A 143 8.09 28.31 -10.03
C ALA A 143 7.65 29.38 -11.04
N GLY A 144 6.72 29.04 -11.94
CA GLY A 144 6.10 29.95 -12.90
C GLY A 144 5.36 31.11 -12.21
N ILE A 145 4.55 30.80 -11.20
CA ILE A 145 3.84 31.79 -10.37
C ILE A 145 4.84 32.72 -9.68
N LYS A 146 5.86 32.17 -9.01
CA LYS A 146 6.92 32.97 -8.34
C LYS A 146 7.64 33.88 -9.32
N LYS A 147 7.97 33.39 -10.52
CA LYS A 147 8.61 34.17 -11.58
C LYS A 147 7.69 35.28 -12.10
N TYR A 148 6.42 34.98 -12.34
CA TYR A 148 5.41 35.95 -12.77
C TYR A 148 5.25 37.08 -11.74
N LEU A 149 5.07 36.74 -10.45
CA LEU A 149 4.95 37.71 -9.37
C LEU A 149 6.21 38.59 -9.24
N SER A 150 7.39 37.98 -9.41
CA SER A 150 8.68 38.71 -9.37
C SER A 150 8.84 39.68 -10.55
N ASN A 151 8.50 39.23 -11.77
CA ASN A 151 8.55 40.07 -12.97
C ASN A 151 7.56 41.22 -12.90
N ARG A 152 6.33 40.96 -12.43
CA ARG A 152 5.29 41.98 -12.25
C ARG A 152 5.73 43.03 -11.24
N LYS A 153 6.31 42.61 -10.10
CA LYS A 153 6.92 43.52 -9.11
C LYS A 153 8.04 44.38 -9.71
N LYS A 154 8.90 43.80 -10.56
CA LYS A 154 10.00 44.51 -11.22
C LYS A 154 9.48 45.55 -12.23
N TYR A 155 8.55 45.16 -13.09
CA TYR A 155 7.92 46.04 -14.08
C TYR A 155 7.31 47.30 -13.45
N TYR A 156 6.57 47.15 -12.35
CA TYR A 156 6.00 48.31 -11.64
C TYR A 156 7.07 49.18 -10.97
N LYS A 157 8.13 48.58 -10.40
CA LYS A 157 9.27 49.35 -9.86
C LYS A 157 9.96 50.20 -10.93
N GLU A 158 10.05 49.71 -12.16
CA GLU A 158 10.65 50.43 -13.29
C GLU A 158 9.75 51.57 -13.79
N GLN A 159 8.43 51.34 -13.89
CA GLN A 159 7.43 52.37 -14.21
C GLN A 159 7.53 53.57 -13.24
N ILE A 160 7.63 53.30 -11.93
CA ILE A 160 7.79 54.34 -10.89
C ILE A 160 9.09 55.14 -11.11
N LYS A 161 10.22 54.45 -11.32
CA LYS A 161 11.51 55.11 -11.56
C LYS A 161 11.51 55.99 -12.82
N SER A 162 10.72 55.62 -13.82
CA SER A 162 10.63 56.36 -15.08
C SER A 162 9.73 57.60 -15.02
N GLY A 163 9.06 57.86 -13.90
CA GLY A 163 8.21 59.06 -13.72
C GLY A 163 6.93 59.07 -14.58
N VAL A 164 6.59 57.94 -15.20
CA VAL A 164 5.41 57.78 -16.07
C VAL A 164 4.10 57.74 -15.27
N THR A 165 4.18 57.51 -13.96
CA THR A 165 3.04 57.49 -13.03
C THR A 165 3.28 58.51 -11.93
N THR A 166 2.41 59.53 -11.81
CA THR A 166 2.32 60.39 -10.62
C THR A 166 1.95 59.53 -9.42
N GLU A 167 2.54 59.82 -8.25
CA GLU A 167 2.49 59.07 -6.98
C GLU A 167 1.09 58.77 -6.39
N GLY A 168 -0.02 58.99 -7.11
CA GLY A 168 -1.36 59.15 -6.53
C GLY A 168 -2.47 58.10 -6.78
N GLU A 169 -2.46 57.22 -7.81
CA GLU A 169 -3.71 56.51 -8.17
C GLU A 169 -3.67 54.98 -8.29
N ILE A 170 -2.50 54.35 -8.21
CA ILE A 170 -2.41 52.94 -7.81
C ILE A 170 -1.39 52.91 -6.69
N GLU A 171 -1.87 52.94 -5.44
CA GLU A 171 -1.02 52.84 -4.26
C GLU A 171 -0.10 51.62 -4.43
N ILE A 172 1.22 51.85 -4.43
CA ILE A 172 2.22 50.79 -4.45
C ILE A 172 1.92 49.76 -3.35
N ASP A 173 1.35 50.24 -2.25
CA ASP A 173 0.88 49.43 -1.14
C ASP A 173 -0.24 48.47 -1.56
N ASP A 174 -1.19 48.86 -2.40
CA ASP A 174 -2.23 47.97 -2.91
C ASP A 174 -1.68 46.90 -3.86
N LEU A 175 -0.70 47.25 -4.70
CA LEU A 175 0.00 46.25 -5.52
C LEU A 175 0.84 45.28 -4.68
N LEU A 176 1.47 45.77 -3.62
CA LEU A 176 2.21 44.93 -2.67
C LEU A 176 1.26 44.02 -1.88
N LYS A 177 0.09 44.52 -1.47
CA LYS A 177 -0.98 43.71 -0.86
C LYS A 177 -1.44 42.61 -1.81
N ILE A 178 -1.82 42.95 -3.05
CA ILE A 178 -2.24 41.97 -4.07
C ILE A 178 -1.17 40.90 -4.30
N THR A 179 0.11 41.31 -4.44
CA THR A 179 1.22 40.35 -4.64
C THR A 179 1.41 39.43 -3.43
N LYS A 180 1.26 39.98 -2.22
CA LYS A 180 1.35 39.21 -0.97
C LYS A 180 0.19 38.22 -0.86
N ASP A 181 -1.03 38.65 -1.15
CA ASP A 181 -2.23 37.81 -1.09
C ASP A 181 -2.14 36.67 -2.10
N LEU A 182 -1.71 36.94 -3.33
CA LEU A 182 -1.47 35.92 -4.35
C LEU A 182 -0.38 34.93 -3.94
N LYS A 183 0.69 35.39 -3.30
CA LYS A 183 1.72 34.51 -2.76
C LYS A 183 1.15 33.60 -1.68
N THR A 184 0.33 34.14 -0.77
CA THR A 184 -0.33 33.36 0.29
C THR A 184 -1.29 32.33 -0.31
N LYS A 185 -2.15 32.72 -1.26
CA LYS A 185 -3.07 31.81 -1.97
C LYS A 185 -2.30 30.70 -2.70
N SER A 186 -1.19 31.05 -3.37
CA SER A 186 -0.35 30.07 -4.06
C SER A 186 0.34 29.10 -3.09
N GLU A 187 0.74 29.57 -1.91
CA GLU A 187 1.34 28.71 -0.89
C GLU A 187 0.29 27.78 -0.27
N GLN A 188 -0.91 28.30 0.00
CA GLN A 188 -2.03 27.49 0.46
C GLN A 188 -2.36 26.39 -0.56
N LEU A 189 -2.48 26.74 -1.85
CA LEU A 189 -2.69 25.76 -2.92
C LEU A 189 -1.59 24.69 -2.96
N ARG A 190 -0.33 25.05 -2.67
CA ARG A 190 0.77 24.08 -2.59
C ARG A 190 0.58 23.10 -1.43
N LEU A 191 0.20 23.59 -0.26
CA LEU A 191 -0.07 22.77 0.90
C LEU A 191 -1.29 21.86 0.67
N ASP A 192 -2.32 22.39 0.03
CA ASP A 192 -3.53 21.66 -0.33
C ASP A 192 -3.24 20.51 -1.31
N ILE A 193 -2.42 20.75 -2.34
CA ILE A 193 -1.98 19.68 -3.26
C ILE A 193 -1.10 18.65 -2.53
N LYS A 194 -0.20 19.10 -1.63
CA LYS A 194 0.62 18.19 -0.82
C LYS A 194 -0.26 17.31 0.07
N SER A 195 -1.31 17.88 0.67
CA SER A 195 -2.27 17.15 1.48
C SER A 195 -2.92 16.01 0.70
N ILE A 196 -3.31 16.22 -0.57
CA ILE A 196 -3.85 15.13 -1.42
C ILE A 196 -2.84 13.99 -1.58
N TYR A 197 -1.55 14.31 -1.78
CA TYR A 197 -0.51 13.30 -1.90
C TYR A 197 -0.29 12.51 -0.60
N ASP A 198 -0.24 13.21 0.53
CA ASP A 198 -0.08 12.58 1.84
C ASP A 198 -1.28 11.67 2.15
N LEU A 199 -2.50 12.07 1.76
CA LEU A 199 -3.71 11.25 1.88
C LEU A 199 -3.67 10.00 0.96
N ASP A 200 -3.26 10.13 -0.31
CA ASP A 200 -3.08 8.99 -1.23
C ASP A 200 -2.08 7.97 -0.67
N ARG A 201 -0.93 8.44 -0.18
CA ARG A 201 0.05 7.58 0.50
C ARG A 201 -0.58 6.88 1.71
N SER A 202 -1.34 7.61 2.51
CA SER A 202 -2.03 7.05 3.68
C SER A 202 -3.04 5.95 3.32
N ILE A 203 -3.71 6.05 2.17
CA ILE A 203 -4.57 4.99 1.66
C ILE A 203 -3.77 3.74 1.30
N LYS A 204 -2.62 3.90 0.63
CA LYS A 204 -1.71 2.78 0.30
C LYS A 204 -1.18 2.09 1.56
N ASP A 205 -0.84 2.85 2.60
CA ASP A 205 -0.40 2.29 3.88
C ASP A 205 -1.50 1.45 4.56
N ARG A 206 -2.78 1.82 4.40
CA ARG A 206 -3.92 1.03 4.91
C ARG A 206 -4.13 -0.26 4.15
N LEU A 207 -3.93 -0.26 2.83
CA LEU A 207 -3.96 -1.49 2.03
C LEU A 207 -2.85 -2.45 2.48
N LYS A 208 -1.64 -1.94 2.70
CA LYS A 208 -0.55 -2.75 3.27
C LYS A 208 -0.91 -3.30 4.65
N LYS A 209 -1.56 -2.49 5.50
CA LYS A 209 -2.00 -2.94 6.82
C LYS A 209 -3.07 -4.03 6.74
N LEU A 210 -3.95 -3.97 5.74
CA LEU A 210 -4.92 -5.02 5.45
C LEU A 210 -4.21 -6.34 5.09
N ASP A 211 -3.21 -6.29 4.21
CA ASP A 211 -2.41 -7.47 3.82
C ASP A 211 -1.71 -8.10 5.04
N ASP A 212 -1.14 -7.26 5.93
CA ASP A 212 -0.52 -7.74 7.17
C ASP A 212 -1.53 -8.45 8.09
N LEU A 213 -2.77 -7.94 8.17
CA LEU A 213 -3.84 -8.52 8.98
C LEU A 213 -4.39 -9.82 8.39
N GLU A 214 -4.51 -9.91 7.07
CA GLU A 214 -4.84 -11.15 6.38
C GLU A 214 -3.79 -12.23 6.66
N LYS A 215 -2.50 -11.87 6.53
CA LYS A 215 -1.39 -12.78 6.83
C LYS A 215 -1.43 -13.26 8.29
N MET A 216 -1.65 -12.36 9.24
CA MET A 216 -1.80 -12.72 10.66
C MET A 216 -2.98 -13.68 10.91
N ALA A 217 -4.10 -13.49 10.20
CA ALA A 217 -5.25 -14.39 10.30
C ALA A 217 -4.94 -15.78 9.73
N LEU A 218 -4.23 -15.86 8.61
CA LEU A 218 -3.78 -17.11 8.01
C LEU A 218 -2.80 -17.88 8.90
N GLU A 219 -1.85 -17.18 9.53
CA GLU A 219 -0.91 -17.78 10.48
C GLU A 219 -1.64 -18.37 11.69
N GLU A 220 -2.63 -17.66 12.25
CA GLU A 220 -3.46 -18.18 13.34
C GLU A 220 -4.32 -19.37 12.90
N SER A 221 -4.81 -19.37 11.66
CA SER A 221 -5.53 -20.49 11.05
C SER A 221 -4.67 -21.75 10.91
N ALA A 222 -3.41 -21.59 10.52
CA ALA A 222 -2.47 -22.70 10.44
C ALA A 222 -2.13 -23.24 11.84
N LYS A 223 -1.92 -22.34 12.80
CA LYS A 223 -1.68 -22.68 14.20
C LYS A 223 -2.88 -23.41 14.83
N SER A 224 -4.10 -22.99 14.53
CA SER A 224 -5.31 -23.63 15.02
C SER A 224 -5.44 -25.07 14.51
N ALA A 225 -5.08 -25.32 13.25
CA ALA A 225 -5.04 -26.66 12.68
C ALA A 225 -3.98 -27.54 13.37
N GLN A 226 -2.78 -27.01 13.62
CA GLN A 226 -1.73 -27.72 14.36
C GLN A 226 -2.16 -28.09 15.78
N MET A 227 -2.82 -27.18 16.50
CA MET A 227 -3.36 -27.48 17.85
C MET A 227 -4.39 -28.62 17.84
N VAL A 228 -5.22 -28.72 16.78
CA VAL A 228 -6.15 -29.86 16.64
C VAL A 228 -5.40 -31.17 16.42
N GLU A 229 -4.34 -31.16 15.59
CA GLU A 229 -3.47 -32.32 15.37
C GLU A 229 -2.72 -32.73 16.67
N GLU A 230 -2.30 -31.76 17.48
CA GLU A 230 -1.69 -32.04 18.79
C GLU A 230 -2.68 -32.76 19.71
N ILE A 231 -3.94 -32.29 19.78
CA ILE A 231 -4.99 -32.97 20.55
C ILE A 231 -5.21 -34.40 20.05
N TRP A 232 -5.14 -34.63 18.73
CA TRP A 232 -5.22 -35.97 18.17
C TRP A 232 -4.12 -36.89 18.71
N ASN A 233 -2.89 -36.38 18.78
CA ASN A 233 -1.68 -37.13 19.15
C ASN A 233 -1.47 -37.32 20.67
N ILE A 234 -2.19 -36.57 21.52
CA ILE A 234 -2.09 -36.66 22.99
C ILE A 234 -3.09 -37.69 23.54
N ILE A 235 -2.72 -38.48 24.55
CA ILE A 235 -3.63 -39.46 25.17
C ILE A 235 -4.42 -38.85 26.34
N ASP A 236 -3.80 -37.93 27.09
CA ASP A 236 -4.34 -37.28 28.29
C ASP A 236 -5.49 -36.29 27.99
N ASP A 237 -6.66 -36.49 28.62
CA ASP A 237 -7.84 -35.64 28.42
C ASP A 237 -7.70 -34.24 29.04
N LYS A 238 -6.93 -34.07 30.11
CA LYS A 238 -6.69 -32.75 30.73
C LYS A 238 -5.81 -31.90 29.82
N LYS A 239 -4.79 -32.49 29.21
CA LYS A 239 -3.95 -31.80 28.22
C LYS A 239 -4.76 -31.41 26.99
N ALA A 240 -5.56 -32.33 26.45
CA ALA A 240 -6.48 -32.04 25.35
C ALA A 240 -7.44 -30.86 25.69
N ARG A 241 -7.97 -30.83 26.91
CA ARG A 241 -8.82 -29.74 27.41
C ARG A 241 -8.08 -28.41 27.47
N THR A 242 -6.84 -28.40 27.93
CA THR A 242 -6.02 -27.17 27.97
C THR A 242 -5.81 -26.60 26.57
N ILE A 243 -5.41 -27.44 25.61
CA ILE A 243 -5.20 -27.01 24.22
C ILE A 243 -6.52 -26.52 23.60
N TYR A 244 -7.65 -27.20 23.88
CA TYR A 244 -8.96 -26.73 23.43
C TYR A 244 -9.27 -25.31 23.93
N TYR A 245 -9.02 -25.00 25.21
CA TYR A 245 -9.26 -23.65 25.72
C TYR A 245 -8.29 -22.61 25.16
N GLN A 246 -7.03 -22.99 24.87
CA GLN A 246 -6.09 -22.11 24.16
C GLN A 246 -6.58 -21.81 22.74
N LEU A 247 -7.03 -22.84 22.01
CA LEU A 247 -7.61 -22.71 20.68
C LEU A 247 -8.81 -21.74 20.68
N LYS A 248 -9.72 -21.92 21.65
CA LYS A 248 -10.93 -21.11 21.78
C LYS A 248 -10.67 -19.69 22.30
N GLY A 249 -9.77 -19.54 23.27
CA GLY A 249 -9.50 -18.25 23.92
C GLY A 249 -8.51 -17.40 23.14
N ASP A 250 -7.42 -17.98 22.66
CA ASP A 250 -6.35 -17.22 22.04
C ASP A 250 -6.58 -17.06 20.53
N SER A 251 -6.71 -18.17 19.80
CA SER A 251 -6.76 -18.12 18.32
C SER A 251 -8.12 -17.64 17.81
N LEU A 252 -9.24 -18.17 18.33
CA LEU A 252 -10.57 -17.75 17.88
C LEU A 252 -10.87 -16.28 18.23
N GLU A 253 -10.54 -15.81 19.44
CA GLU A 253 -10.76 -14.40 19.80
C GLU A 253 -9.89 -13.46 18.98
N LYS A 254 -8.62 -13.83 18.73
CA LYS A 254 -7.71 -13.04 17.89
C LYS A 254 -8.22 -12.91 16.46
N VAL A 255 -8.64 -14.01 15.84
CA VAL A 255 -9.19 -14.00 14.47
C VAL A 255 -10.50 -13.20 14.39
N ASN A 256 -11.38 -13.31 15.40
CA ASN A 256 -12.57 -12.46 15.51
C ASN A 256 -12.24 -10.97 15.68
N ALA A 257 -11.22 -10.63 16.46
CA ALA A 257 -10.76 -9.26 16.63
C ALA A 257 -10.22 -8.69 15.31
N ILE A 258 -9.45 -9.48 14.55
CA ILE A 258 -8.97 -9.10 13.21
C ILE A 258 -10.16 -8.87 12.28
N LYS A 259 -11.13 -9.81 12.22
CA LYS A 259 -12.35 -9.67 11.41
C LYS A 259 -13.08 -8.37 11.72
N LYS A 260 -13.31 -8.09 13.01
CA LYS A 260 -14.01 -6.87 13.45
C LYS A 260 -13.25 -5.62 13.03
N TYR A 261 -11.93 -5.59 13.22
CA TYR A 261 -11.11 -4.44 12.83
C TYR A 261 -11.14 -4.22 11.31
N VAL A 262 -10.94 -5.27 10.50
CA VAL A 262 -10.91 -5.19 9.04
C VAL A 262 -12.25 -4.76 8.45
N THR A 263 -13.36 -5.31 8.98
CA THR A 263 -14.71 -5.07 8.42
C THR A 263 -15.36 -3.78 8.90
N GLN A 264 -14.98 -3.29 10.09
CA GLN A 264 -15.61 -2.10 10.68
C GLN A 264 -14.63 -0.94 10.76
N THR A 265 -13.61 -1.04 11.62
CA THR A 265 -12.75 0.08 11.98
C THR A 265 -11.89 0.54 10.81
N LEU A 266 -11.14 -0.37 10.20
CA LEU A 266 -10.26 -0.06 9.08
C LEU A 266 -11.08 0.36 7.85
N TRP A 267 -12.23 -0.26 7.63
CA TRP A 267 -13.09 0.05 6.49
C TRP A 267 -13.69 1.44 6.60
N GLN A 268 -14.18 1.82 7.78
CA GLN A 268 -14.71 3.15 8.02
C GLN A 268 -13.61 4.21 7.89
N ASP A 269 -12.44 3.98 8.48
CA ASP A 269 -11.30 4.89 8.38
C ASP A 269 -10.86 5.06 6.91
N PHE A 270 -10.75 3.95 6.17
CA PHE A 270 -10.42 3.97 4.74
C PHE A 270 -11.40 4.82 3.93
N ASN A 271 -12.71 4.65 4.14
CA ASN A 271 -13.72 5.46 3.45
C ASN A 271 -13.69 6.93 3.86
N ASN A 272 -13.40 7.23 5.13
CA ASN A 272 -13.22 8.62 5.58
C ASN A 272 -12.07 9.29 4.84
N PHE A 273 -10.95 8.59 4.63
CA PHE A 273 -9.82 9.13 3.87
C PHE A 273 -10.16 9.37 2.40
N ILE A 274 -10.95 8.49 1.76
CA ILE A 274 -11.45 8.71 0.41
C ILE A 274 -12.29 10.00 0.33
N GLU A 275 -13.21 10.19 1.27
CA GLU A 275 -14.05 11.40 1.29
C GLU A 275 -13.25 12.68 1.58
N LEU A 276 -12.21 12.59 2.42
CA LEU A 276 -11.27 13.69 2.64
C LEU A 276 -10.49 14.05 1.37
N ILE A 277 -10.04 13.04 0.60
CA ILE A 277 -9.38 13.28 -0.69
C ILE A 277 -10.32 14.02 -1.65
N LYS A 278 -11.56 13.54 -1.81
CA LYS A 278 -12.56 14.22 -2.67
C LYS A 278 -12.81 15.65 -2.25
N THR A 279 -12.94 15.89 -0.94
CA THR A 279 -13.11 17.23 -0.38
C THR A 279 -11.90 18.12 -0.72
N GLN A 280 -10.69 17.61 -0.54
CA GLN A 280 -9.47 18.35 -0.83
C GLN A 280 -9.30 18.62 -2.33
N MET A 281 -9.69 17.67 -3.20
CA MET A 281 -9.73 17.86 -4.66
C MET A 281 -10.66 19.01 -5.05
N ASN A 282 -11.82 19.13 -4.40
CA ASN A 282 -12.74 20.24 -4.63
C ASN A 282 -12.14 21.58 -4.18
N ILE A 283 -11.55 21.64 -2.99
CA ILE A 283 -10.88 22.85 -2.47
C ILE A 283 -9.76 23.31 -3.41
N VAL A 284 -8.95 22.37 -3.91
CA VAL A 284 -7.89 22.64 -4.88
C VAL A 284 -8.47 23.16 -6.20
N SER A 285 -9.53 22.52 -6.72
CA SER A 285 -10.21 22.97 -7.94
C SER A 285 -10.74 24.40 -7.82
N GLU A 286 -11.38 24.73 -6.70
CA GLU A 286 -11.89 26.07 -6.41
C GLU A 286 -10.76 27.10 -6.30
N SER A 287 -9.66 26.73 -5.63
CA SER A 287 -8.48 27.57 -5.49
C SER A 287 -7.80 27.86 -6.83
N ILE A 288 -7.73 26.86 -7.72
CA ILE A 288 -7.22 27.02 -9.08
C ILE A 288 -8.14 27.96 -9.87
N ALA A 289 -9.45 27.74 -9.85
CA ALA A 289 -10.42 28.60 -10.54
C ALA A 289 -10.36 30.06 -10.05
N ALA A 290 -10.14 30.28 -8.76
CA ALA A 290 -9.94 31.61 -8.18
C ALA A 290 -8.65 32.27 -8.70
N LEU A 291 -7.54 31.55 -8.74
CA LEU A 291 -6.27 32.05 -9.28
C LEU A 291 -6.31 32.28 -10.80
N GLU A 292 -7.14 31.53 -11.53
CA GLU A 292 -7.40 31.75 -12.95
C GLU A 292 -8.19 33.02 -13.20
N LYS A 293 -9.24 33.27 -12.39
CA LYS A 293 -10.01 34.51 -12.44
C LYS A 293 -9.15 35.74 -12.12
N ASP A 294 -8.18 35.58 -11.21
CA ASP A 294 -7.19 36.61 -10.88
C ASP A 294 -6.14 36.82 -12.01
N GLY A 295 -6.22 36.05 -13.10
CA GLY A 295 -5.38 36.20 -14.29
C GLY A 295 -3.98 35.63 -14.16
N LEU A 296 -3.71 34.81 -13.13
CA LEU A 296 -2.37 34.28 -12.83
C LEU A 296 -1.99 33.05 -13.67
N ILE A 297 -2.97 32.24 -14.09
CA ILE A 297 -2.74 30.87 -14.59
C ILE A 297 -3.08 30.68 -16.09
N VAL A 298 -3.82 31.63 -16.70
CA VAL A 298 -4.47 31.43 -18.01
C VAL A 298 -3.50 31.16 -19.18
N LYS A 299 -2.31 31.80 -19.20
CA LYS A 299 -1.36 31.61 -20.31
C LYS A 299 -0.65 30.26 -20.27
N ASP A 300 -0.27 29.81 -19.08
CA ASP A 300 0.48 28.55 -18.90
C ASP A 300 -0.42 27.32 -19.04
N ARG A 301 -1.69 27.37 -18.59
CA ARG A 301 -2.62 26.23 -18.73
C ARG A 301 -2.94 25.92 -20.18
N THR A 302 -3.11 26.94 -21.02
CA THR A 302 -3.45 26.75 -22.44
C THR A 302 -2.31 26.12 -23.22
N GLU A 303 -1.06 26.50 -22.93
CA GLU A 303 0.13 25.88 -23.53
C GLU A 303 0.34 24.46 -22.98
N ARG A 304 0.23 24.24 -21.67
CA ARG A 304 0.33 22.90 -21.08
C ARG A 304 -0.74 21.94 -21.56
N LEU A 305 -2.00 22.39 -21.71
CA LEU A 305 -3.07 21.57 -22.26
C LEU A 305 -2.82 21.20 -23.73
N LYS A 306 -2.22 22.10 -24.52
CA LYS A 306 -1.81 21.79 -25.89
C LYS A 306 -0.68 20.77 -25.91
N ASP A 307 0.29 20.89 -25.01
CA ASP A 307 1.41 19.94 -24.92
C ASP A 307 0.94 18.57 -24.43
N ILE A 308 0.05 18.51 -23.43
CA ILE A 308 -0.58 17.26 -22.96
C ILE A 308 -1.37 16.60 -24.10
N LYS A 309 -2.15 17.37 -24.87
CA LYS A 309 -2.87 16.82 -26.04
C LYS A 309 -1.92 16.23 -27.08
N LYS A 310 -0.80 16.91 -27.39
CA LYS A 310 0.21 16.37 -28.30
C LYS A 310 0.83 15.08 -27.78
N ILE A 311 1.19 15.04 -26.49
CA ILE A 311 1.74 13.83 -25.86
C ILE A 311 0.74 12.67 -25.93
N GLN A 312 -0.55 12.92 -25.64
CA GLN A 312 -1.60 11.90 -25.74
C GLN A 312 -1.81 11.42 -27.18
N GLU A 313 -1.78 12.32 -28.17
CA GLU A 313 -1.85 11.93 -29.58
C GLU A 313 -0.65 11.08 -30.01
N ASP A 314 0.55 11.40 -29.53
CA ASP A 314 1.76 10.66 -29.84
C ASP A 314 1.82 9.29 -29.13
N GLU A 315 1.35 9.20 -27.88
CA GLU A 315 1.19 7.92 -27.17
C GLU A 315 0.14 7.03 -27.83
N ALA A 316 -1.00 7.61 -28.25
CA ALA A 316 -2.04 6.88 -28.97
C ALA A 316 -1.51 6.34 -30.31
N LYS A 317 -0.69 7.11 -31.03
CA LYS A 317 0.00 6.64 -32.25
C LYS A 317 0.96 5.50 -31.95
N ARG A 318 1.80 5.62 -30.92
CA ARG A 318 2.74 4.55 -30.52
C ARG A 318 2.02 3.27 -30.11
N LEU A 319 0.93 3.37 -29.34
CA LEU A 319 0.11 2.22 -28.96
C LEU A 319 -0.55 1.57 -30.19
N ALA A 320 -1.03 2.39 -31.15
CA ALA A 320 -1.58 1.89 -32.40
C ALA A 320 -0.50 1.17 -33.25
N GLU A 321 0.71 1.72 -33.33
CA GLU A 321 1.86 1.09 -34.00
C GLU A 321 2.26 -0.23 -33.34
N PHE A 322 2.35 -0.26 -32.01
CA PHE A 322 2.61 -1.49 -31.26
C PHE A 322 1.51 -2.54 -31.45
N ALA A 323 0.24 -2.14 -31.43
CA ALA A 323 -0.88 -3.03 -31.70
C ALA A 323 -0.84 -3.57 -33.15
N ALA A 324 -0.43 -2.75 -34.11
CA ALA A 324 -0.22 -3.18 -35.50
C ALA A 324 0.94 -4.18 -35.61
N LEU A 325 2.07 -3.94 -34.94
CA LEU A 325 3.21 -4.86 -34.89
C LEU A 325 2.83 -6.21 -34.26
N LYS A 326 2.07 -6.18 -33.16
CA LYS A 326 1.61 -7.41 -32.49
C LYS A 326 0.66 -8.23 -33.36
N LYS A 327 -0.20 -7.57 -34.16
CA LYS A 327 -1.02 -8.25 -35.18
C LYS A 327 -0.16 -8.88 -36.29
N LEU A 328 0.91 -8.21 -36.71
CA LEU A 328 1.86 -8.77 -37.69
C LEU A 328 2.62 -9.98 -37.12
N GLU A 329 3.02 -9.94 -35.85
CA GLU A 329 3.66 -11.10 -35.18
C GLU A 329 2.71 -12.28 -35.01
N GLN A 330 1.47 -12.04 -34.58
CA GLN A 330 0.45 -13.10 -34.51
C GLN A 330 0.20 -13.74 -35.87
N ASN A 331 0.10 -12.93 -36.93
CA ASN A 331 -0.01 -13.45 -38.29
C ASN A 331 1.23 -14.26 -38.69
N ARG A 332 2.44 -13.78 -38.36
CA ARG A 332 3.70 -14.51 -38.62
C ARG A 332 3.75 -15.86 -37.90
N SER A 333 3.31 -15.92 -36.64
CA SER A 333 3.22 -17.17 -35.87
C SER A 333 2.26 -18.17 -36.49
N TRP A 334 1.10 -17.70 -36.99
CA TRP A 334 0.15 -18.56 -37.68
C TRP A 334 0.71 -19.12 -39.00
N TYR A 335 1.38 -18.29 -39.82
CA TYR A 335 2.05 -18.76 -41.05
C TYR A 335 3.15 -19.78 -40.77
N GLN A 336 3.93 -19.62 -39.71
CA GLN A 336 4.93 -20.61 -39.31
C GLN A 336 4.31 -21.95 -38.92
N LYS A 337 3.22 -21.94 -38.13
CA LYS A 337 2.46 -23.15 -37.76
C LYS A 337 1.82 -23.83 -38.98
N PHE A 338 1.31 -23.04 -39.93
CA PHE A 338 0.72 -23.56 -41.16
C PHE A 338 1.80 -24.18 -42.08
N TYR A 339 2.95 -23.51 -42.23
CA TYR A 339 4.06 -24.02 -43.02
C TYR A 339 4.63 -25.31 -42.42
N SER A 340 4.84 -25.38 -41.10
CA SER A 340 5.31 -26.62 -40.44
C SER A 340 4.32 -27.76 -40.63
N TYR A 341 3.01 -27.50 -40.54
CA TYR A 341 1.97 -28.50 -40.79
C TYR A 341 2.01 -29.04 -42.23
N ILE A 342 2.18 -28.16 -43.22
CA ILE A 342 2.31 -28.57 -44.63
C ILE A 342 3.59 -29.38 -44.85
N VAL A 343 4.73 -28.94 -44.32
CA VAL A 343 6.00 -29.67 -44.43
C VAL A 343 5.90 -31.06 -43.80
N ASP A 344 5.25 -31.20 -42.65
CA ASP A 344 5.02 -32.50 -42.01
C ASP A 344 4.15 -33.44 -42.86
N ILE A 345 3.14 -32.91 -43.55
CA ILE A 345 2.32 -33.70 -44.48
C ILE A 345 3.17 -34.20 -45.64
N PHE A 346 3.96 -33.32 -46.27
CA PHE A 346 4.82 -33.70 -47.39
C PHE A 346 5.92 -34.67 -46.97
N ALA A 347 6.51 -34.51 -45.78
CA ALA A 347 7.47 -35.45 -45.22
C ALA A 347 6.86 -36.84 -45.01
N LYS A 348 5.61 -36.91 -44.51
CA LYS A 348 4.88 -38.17 -44.36
C LYS A 348 4.57 -38.84 -45.70
N ILE A 349 4.17 -38.06 -46.71
CA ILE A 349 3.90 -38.58 -48.06
C ILE A 349 5.19 -39.08 -48.72
N TYR A 350 6.29 -38.34 -48.59
CA TYR A 350 7.59 -38.74 -49.12
C TYR A 350 8.08 -40.05 -48.49
N ASN A 351 8.01 -40.17 -47.16
CA ASN A 351 8.37 -41.41 -46.45
C ASN A 351 7.43 -42.58 -46.79
N PHE A 352 6.18 -42.32 -47.14
CA PHE A 352 5.24 -43.36 -47.59
C PHE A 352 5.54 -43.83 -49.03
N LEU A 353 6.08 -42.95 -49.89
CA LEU A 353 6.44 -43.28 -51.27
C LEU A 353 7.85 -43.84 -51.41
N SER A 354 8.75 -43.61 -50.45
CA SER A 354 10.12 -44.15 -50.47
C SER A 354 10.26 -45.53 -49.80
N ASN A 355 9.26 -45.95 -49.03
CA ASN A 355 9.09 -47.33 -48.54
C ASN A 355 8.20 -48.11 -49.50
#